data_AF-A0A8H5HKT5-F1
#
_entry.id   AF-A0A8H5HKT5-F1
#
_cell.length_a   1.000
_cell.length_b   1.000
_cell.length_c   1.000
_cell.angle_alpha   90.00
_cell.angle_beta   90.00
_cell.angle_gamma   90.00
#
_symmetry.space_group_name_H-M   'P 1'
#
loop_
_entity.id
_entity.type
_entity.pdbx_description
1 polymer ?
#
loop_
_entity_poly.entity_id
_entity_poly.type
_entity_poly.pdbx_seq_one_letter_code
_entity_poly.pdbx_strand_id
1 'polypeptide(L)'
;MSNPSDIKCAIYADSNPDISGVGVRVSFYLQTFLLVLLVDRSWQDAPIALWTFIATSAGLTLAAIVQRDHLTLFQALQVSNLVWLANFGTFFALASYSRQKAASRKNANSRRAFDYKVKFGAMAQSLVSMALTIYMWASVRTFGDRSECSFLVKYIFFVIEVRATGVGRIVGLVITSVLTIVYLSITLQELKSYRRSHGDRQRRQSILPTQSLDPTSAPSFVIEPLSPQGSSPRVPSTLHLSSSITISAPQRNHRASRPQRLLIPDPSSPTSPPKARSFGGDRRPKRRRWSSDLDPMLVGIIICQVMVFTYFIVSTELLLKRNPSNDHEEAQWGFGQILALIVLIPSAFSLVGAISEHGVKRLSKQKKKGMKNTRRRKRKDDVKVETV
;
A
#
# COMPACT_ATOMS: atom_id res chain seq x y z
N MET A 1 24.46 -21.74 44.88
CA MET A 1 23.47 -22.76 44.47
C MET A 1 22.23 -22.02 44.01
N SER A 2 21.98 -21.97 42.71
CA SER A 2 20.72 -21.47 42.14
C SER A 2 19.59 -22.37 42.61
N ASN A 3 18.43 -21.80 42.96
CA ASN A 3 17.28 -22.63 43.31
C ASN A 3 16.88 -23.47 42.09
N PRO A 4 16.45 -24.73 42.26
CA PRO A 4 16.00 -25.57 41.14
C PRO A 4 14.83 -24.94 40.36
N SER A 5 14.06 -24.04 40.96
CA SER A 5 13.06 -23.20 40.28
C SER A 5 13.67 -22.18 39.31
N ASP A 6 14.84 -21.61 39.61
CA ASP A 6 15.52 -20.66 38.73
C ASP A 6 16.02 -21.37 37.45
N ILE A 7 16.47 -22.62 37.57
CA ILE A 7 16.94 -23.43 36.43
C ILE A 7 15.76 -23.78 35.50
N LYS A 8 14.59 -24.14 36.05
CA LYS A 8 13.39 -24.43 35.24
C LYS A 8 12.91 -23.22 34.45
N CYS A 9 13.09 -22.02 34.98
CA CYS A 9 12.74 -20.77 34.30
C CYS A 9 13.84 -20.24 33.38
N ALA A 10 15.09 -20.67 33.50
CA ALA A 10 16.15 -20.30 32.55
C ALA A 10 15.84 -20.79 31.13
N ILE A 11 15.18 -21.95 30.99
CA ILE A 11 14.73 -22.53 29.71
C ILE A 11 13.48 -21.80 29.17
N TYR A 12 12.85 -20.89 29.94
CA TYR A 12 11.63 -20.19 29.51
C TYR A 12 11.87 -19.19 28.38
N ALA A 13 13.09 -18.66 28.27
CA ALA A 13 13.48 -17.76 27.18
C ALA A 13 13.78 -18.49 25.87
N ASP A 14 13.73 -19.83 25.87
CA ASP A 14 13.96 -20.62 24.66
C ASP A 14 12.94 -20.25 23.57
N SER A 15 13.47 -20.04 22.38
CA SER A 15 12.86 -19.24 21.33
C SER A 15 12.73 -20.10 20.10
N ASN A 16 11.49 -20.39 19.68
CA ASN A 16 11.29 -21.19 18.48
C ASN A 16 11.86 -20.45 17.25
N PRO A 17 12.93 -20.96 16.61
CA PRO A 17 13.64 -20.25 15.55
C PRO A 17 12.75 -19.97 14.33
N ASP A 18 11.61 -20.65 14.16
CA ASP A 18 10.67 -20.39 13.08
C ASP A 18 9.75 -19.19 13.35
N ILE A 19 9.62 -18.76 14.60
CA ILE A 19 8.73 -17.66 15.02
C ILE A 19 9.56 -16.41 15.33
N SER A 20 10.60 -16.60 16.14
CA SER A 20 11.40 -15.54 16.72
C SER A 20 12.81 -15.46 16.15
N GLY A 21 13.17 -16.39 15.27
CA GLY A 21 14.52 -16.50 14.74
C GLY A 21 14.97 -15.27 13.96
N VAL A 22 16.30 -15.13 13.89
CA VAL A 22 16.96 -13.95 13.32
C VAL A 22 16.49 -13.67 11.88
N GLY A 23 16.36 -14.70 11.04
CA GLY A 23 15.95 -14.49 9.66
C GLY A 23 14.50 -14.04 9.51
N VAL A 24 13.57 -14.51 10.36
CA VAL A 24 12.17 -14.01 10.36
C VAL A 24 12.12 -12.55 10.79
N ARG A 25 12.85 -12.17 11.85
CA ARG A 25 12.93 -10.76 12.28
C ARG A 25 13.50 -9.87 11.19
N VAL A 26 14.68 -10.23 10.67
CA VAL A 26 15.38 -9.47 9.62
C VAL A 26 14.51 -9.38 8.37
N SER A 27 13.85 -10.47 7.98
CA SER A 27 12.98 -10.44 6.81
C SER A 27 11.82 -9.49 7.03
N PHE A 28 11.22 -9.50 8.21
CA PHE A 28 10.11 -8.61 8.54
C PHE A 28 10.52 -7.14 8.60
N TYR A 29 11.70 -6.84 9.16
CA TYR A 29 12.27 -5.49 9.17
C TYR A 29 12.49 -4.97 7.75
N LEU A 30 13.13 -5.78 6.90
CA LEU A 30 13.37 -5.46 5.50
C LEU A 30 12.07 -5.33 4.71
N GLN A 31 11.11 -6.24 4.90
CA GLN A 31 9.80 -6.19 4.22
C GLN A 31 9.08 -4.89 4.53
N THR A 32 9.01 -4.53 5.81
CA THR A 32 8.33 -3.32 6.28
C THR A 32 9.03 -2.08 5.70
N PHE A 33 10.37 -2.06 5.69
CA PHE A 33 11.14 -0.92 5.20
C PHE A 33 11.03 -0.75 3.68
N LEU A 34 11.22 -1.84 2.93
CA LEU A 34 11.09 -1.87 1.47
C LEU A 34 9.68 -1.48 1.02
N LEU A 35 8.65 -1.95 1.73
CA LEU A 35 7.26 -1.60 1.42
C LEU A 35 7.07 -0.08 1.45
N VAL A 36 7.47 0.59 2.54
CA VAL A 36 7.21 2.02 2.64
C VAL A 36 8.01 2.81 1.62
N LEU A 37 9.26 2.41 1.32
CA LEU A 37 10.04 3.00 0.23
C LEU A 37 9.39 2.78 -1.14
N LEU A 38 8.86 1.57 -1.38
CA LEU A 38 8.18 1.24 -2.63
C LEU A 38 6.92 2.07 -2.79
N VAL A 39 6.10 2.20 -1.74
CA VAL A 39 4.89 3.04 -1.80
C VAL A 39 5.22 4.52 -1.99
N ASP A 40 6.35 5.00 -1.47
CA ASP A 40 6.80 6.37 -1.74
C ASP A 40 7.30 6.57 -3.19
N ARG A 41 7.79 5.53 -3.86
CA ARG A 41 8.33 5.66 -5.22
C ARG A 41 7.37 5.23 -6.33
N SER A 42 6.67 4.12 -6.17
CA SER A 42 5.73 3.56 -7.14
C SER A 42 4.35 3.34 -6.52
N TRP A 43 3.44 4.30 -6.71
CA TRP A 43 2.03 4.13 -6.34
C TRP A 43 1.30 3.07 -7.21
N GLN A 44 1.87 2.70 -8.37
CA GLN A 44 1.23 1.75 -9.28
C GLN A 44 1.42 0.30 -8.80
N ASP A 45 2.60 -0.01 -8.27
CA ASP A 45 2.94 -1.35 -7.77
C ASP A 45 2.64 -1.50 -6.27
N ALA A 46 2.45 -0.37 -5.57
CA ALA A 46 2.11 -0.31 -4.15
C ALA A 46 0.98 -1.24 -3.71
N PRO A 47 -0.16 -1.39 -4.42
CA PRO A 47 -1.26 -2.23 -3.95
C PRO A 47 -0.90 -3.71 -3.81
N ILE A 48 -0.03 -4.22 -4.69
CA ILE A 48 0.39 -5.63 -4.68
C ILE A 48 1.33 -5.86 -3.50
N ALA A 49 2.37 -5.03 -3.37
CA ALA A 49 3.30 -5.10 -2.23
C ALA A 49 2.58 -4.94 -0.88
N LEU A 50 1.59 -4.02 -0.82
CA LEU A 50 0.79 -3.77 0.37
C LEU A 50 -0.08 -4.99 0.72
N TRP A 51 -0.72 -5.65 -0.26
CA TRP A 51 -1.47 -6.89 -0.02
C TRP A 51 -0.58 -8.01 0.49
N THR A 52 0.59 -8.22 -0.11
CA THR A 52 1.56 -9.21 0.35
C THR A 52 1.96 -8.94 1.80
N PHE A 53 2.20 -7.67 2.15
CA PHE A 53 2.55 -7.29 3.51
C PHE A 53 1.41 -7.49 4.52
N ILE A 54 0.19 -7.12 4.14
CA ILE A 54 -1.01 -7.37 4.97
C ILE A 54 -1.17 -8.88 5.18
N ALA A 55 -0.97 -9.68 4.13
CA ALA A 55 -1.07 -11.14 4.21
C ALA A 55 0.02 -11.76 5.11
N THR A 56 1.27 -11.32 5.02
CA THR A 56 2.34 -11.81 5.90
C THR A 56 2.09 -11.41 7.36
N SER A 57 1.68 -10.17 7.61
CA SER A 57 1.33 -9.72 8.97
C SER A 57 0.10 -10.44 9.53
N ALA A 58 -0.92 -10.70 8.71
CA ALA A 58 -2.08 -11.51 9.08
C ALA A 58 -1.69 -12.97 9.37
N GLY A 59 -0.81 -13.56 8.56
CA GLY A 59 -0.25 -14.89 8.80
C GLY A 59 0.48 -15.00 10.14
N LEU A 60 1.32 -14.01 10.46
CA LEU A 60 2.00 -13.94 11.76
C LEU A 60 1.01 -13.80 12.93
N THR A 61 -0.01 -12.95 12.77
CA THR A 61 -1.07 -12.76 13.78
C THR A 61 -1.87 -14.05 13.98
N LEU A 62 -2.18 -14.76 12.90
CA LEU A 62 -2.91 -16.02 12.94
C LEU A 62 -2.07 -17.13 13.57
N ALA A 63 -0.78 -17.23 13.23
CA ALA A 63 0.15 -18.17 13.85
C ALA A 63 0.22 -17.95 15.37
N ALA A 64 0.29 -16.70 15.82
CA ALA A 64 0.26 -16.36 17.24
C ALA A 64 -1.04 -16.76 17.95
N ILE A 65 -2.18 -16.68 17.25
CA ILE A 65 -3.48 -17.12 17.78
C ILE A 65 -3.56 -18.64 17.86
N VAL A 66 -3.12 -19.34 16.81
CA VAL A 66 -3.20 -20.81 16.71
C VAL A 66 -2.24 -21.49 17.67
N GLN A 67 -1.02 -20.97 17.82
CA GLN A 67 0.01 -21.56 18.69
C GLN A 67 0.02 -20.96 20.10
N ARG A 68 -1.04 -20.26 20.47
CA ARG A 68 -1.12 -19.49 21.70
C ARG A 68 -0.77 -20.29 22.96
N ASP A 69 -1.20 -21.55 23.05
CA ASP A 69 -0.94 -22.39 24.23
C ASP A 69 0.53 -22.85 24.29
N HIS A 70 1.17 -23.02 23.13
CA HIS A 70 2.57 -23.42 23.01
C HIS A 70 3.57 -22.25 23.05
N LEU A 71 3.09 -21.01 22.91
CA LEU A 71 3.93 -19.81 22.89
C LEU A 71 4.26 -19.36 24.32
N THR A 72 5.55 -19.15 24.57
CA THR A 72 5.98 -18.47 25.81
C THR A 72 5.56 -16.99 25.76
N LEU A 73 5.38 -16.37 26.93
CA LEU A 73 5.06 -14.93 26.99
C LEU A 73 6.12 -14.09 26.27
N PHE A 74 7.38 -14.51 26.36
CA PHE A 74 8.49 -13.85 25.69
C PHE A 74 8.33 -13.85 24.17
N GLN A 75 8.05 -15.02 23.58
CA GLN A 75 7.79 -15.16 22.15
C GLN A 75 6.54 -14.35 21.73
N ALA A 76 5.48 -14.38 22.54
CA ALA A 76 4.27 -13.60 22.27
C ALA A 76 4.52 -12.08 22.29
N LEU A 77 5.34 -11.57 23.22
CA LEU A 77 5.74 -10.16 23.26
C LEU A 77 6.60 -9.77 22.06
N GLN A 78 7.48 -10.65 21.61
CA GLN A 78 8.26 -10.44 20.39
C GLN A 78 7.37 -10.39 19.15
N VAL A 79 6.46 -11.34 19.00
CA VAL A 79 5.48 -11.33 17.91
C VAL A 79 4.62 -10.07 17.97
N SER A 80 4.20 -9.64 19.18
CA SER A 80 3.49 -8.38 19.37
C SER A 80 4.29 -7.18 18.84
N ASN A 81 5.59 -7.09 19.13
CA ASN A 81 6.44 -6.00 18.64
C ASN A 81 6.56 -6.00 17.11
N LEU A 82 6.72 -7.17 16.49
CA LEU A 82 6.75 -7.30 15.03
C LEU A 82 5.40 -6.88 14.41
N VAL A 83 4.30 -7.35 14.98
CA VAL A 83 2.95 -6.99 14.54
C VAL A 83 2.70 -5.49 14.68
N TRP A 84 3.18 -4.84 15.75
CA TRP A 84 3.15 -3.39 15.89
C TRP A 84 3.95 -2.67 14.81
N LEU A 85 5.18 -3.13 14.54
CA LEU A 85 6.01 -2.59 13.47
C LEU A 85 5.27 -2.66 12.12
N ALA A 86 4.58 -3.77 11.84
CA ALA A 86 3.78 -3.89 10.62
C ALA A 86 2.54 -3.00 10.58
N ASN A 87 1.83 -2.85 11.70
CA ASN A 87 0.70 -1.93 11.77
C ASN A 87 1.15 -0.49 11.49
N PHE A 88 2.27 -0.06 12.06
CA PHE A 88 2.85 1.26 11.77
C PHE A 88 3.35 1.39 10.32
N GLY A 89 4.04 0.37 9.80
CA GLY A 89 4.46 0.34 8.39
C GLY A 89 3.28 0.45 7.42
N THR A 90 2.21 -0.29 7.67
CA THR A 90 0.95 -0.24 6.89
C THR A 90 0.31 1.14 6.97
N PHE A 91 0.27 1.74 8.16
CA PHE A 91 -0.27 3.09 8.35
C PHE A 91 0.52 4.13 7.56
N PHE A 92 1.86 4.13 7.64
CA PHE A 92 2.71 5.05 6.87
C PHE A 92 2.59 4.81 5.35
N ALA A 93 2.55 3.54 4.91
CA ALA A 93 2.32 3.20 3.52
C ALA A 93 0.99 3.75 3.02
N LEU A 94 -0.11 3.55 3.75
CA LEU A 94 -1.43 4.09 3.40
C LEU A 94 -1.46 5.63 3.39
N ALA A 95 -0.78 6.28 4.34
CA ALA A 95 -0.68 7.74 4.39
C ALA A 95 0.07 8.29 3.16
N SER A 96 1.22 7.71 2.83
CA SER A 96 2.00 8.04 1.62
C SER A 96 1.19 7.79 0.34
N TYR A 97 0.54 6.64 0.25
CA TYR A 97 -0.32 6.26 -0.88
C TYR A 97 -1.49 7.25 -1.07
N SER A 98 -2.20 7.59 0.02
CA SER A 98 -3.33 8.53 0.00
C SER A 98 -2.92 9.90 -0.55
N ARG A 99 -1.75 10.40 -0.12
CA ARG A 99 -1.21 11.69 -0.56
C ARG A 99 -0.83 11.68 -2.04
N GLN A 100 -0.14 10.64 -2.52
CA GLN A 100 0.24 10.55 -3.93
C GLN A 100 -1.01 10.45 -4.83
N LYS A 101 -2.02 9.71 -4.38
CA LYS A 101 -3.31 9.63 -5.06
C LYS A 101 -4.02 10.98 -5.11
N ALA A 102 -4.01 11.76 -4.02
CA ALA A 102 -4.57 13.11 -4.00
C ALA A 102 -3.89 14.03 -5.05
N ALA A 103 -2.56 13.91 -5.23
CA ALA A 103 -1.84 14.65 -6.26
C ALA A 103 -2.17 14.18 -7.70
N SER A 104 -2.44 12.89 -7.89
CA SER A 104 -2.74 12.27 -9.20
C SER A 104 -4.19 12.46 -9.67
N ARG A 105 -5.13 12.74 -8.75
CA ARG A 105 -6.58 12.89 -9.02
C ARG A 105 -6.97 13.90 -10.10
N LYS A 106 -6.07 14.78 -10.55
CA LYS A 106 -6.34 15.73 -11.65
C LYS A 106 -6.63 15.05 -13.00
N ASN A 107 -6.27 13.78 -13.21
CA ASN A 107 -6.34 13.17 -14.55
C ASN A 107 -7.11 11.82 -14.68
N ALA A 108 -7.69 11.22 -13.64
CA ALA A 108 -8.27 9.86 -13.77
C ALA A 108 -9.57 9.60 -13.00
N ASN A 109 -10.64 9.27 -13.74
CA ASN A 109 -11.93 8.79 -13.20
C ASN A 109 -12.03 7.25 -13.09
N SER A 110 -11.19 6.47 -13.79
CA SER A 110 -11.40 5.02 -13.96
C SER A 110 -10.82 4.11 -12.86
N ARG A 111 -9.71 4.47 -12.17
CA ARG A 111 -9.02 3.54 -11.24
C ARG A 111 -9.55 3.49 -9.79
N ARG A 112 -10.78 3.93 -9.50
CA ARG A 112 -11.23 4.14 -8.10
C ARG A 112 -11.68 2.88 -7.33
N ALA A 113 -12.05 1.79 -8.00
CA ALA A 113 -12.72 0.66 -7.34
C ALA A 113 -11.77 -0.30 -6.60
N PHE A 114 -10.59 -0.59 -7.18
CA PHE A 114 -9.64 -1.55 -6.61
C PHE A 114 -9.05 -1.11 -5.26
N ASP A 115 -8.89 0.20 -5.08
CA ASP A 115 -8.20 0.79 -3.93
C ASP A 115 -8.94 0.60 -2.59
N TYR A 116 -10.25 0.35 -2.61
CA TYR A 116 -11.02 0.21 -1.36
C TYR A 116 -10.82 -1.15 -0.70
N LYS A 117 -10.61 -2.21 -1.48
CA LYS A 117 -10.39 -3.57 -0.95
C LYS A 117 -9.09 -3.62 -0.13
N VAL A 118 -8.01 -3.03 -0.67
CA VAL A 118 -6.71 -2.98 -0.01
C VAL A 118 -6.80 -2.23 1.32
N LYS A 119 -7.47 -1.06 1.31
CA LYS A 119 -7.63 -0.23 2.52
C LYS A 119 -8.46 -0.93 3.58
N PHE A 120 -9.56 -1.58 3.19
CA PHE A 120 -10.40 -2.32 4.13
C PHE A 120 -9.67 -3.55 4.69
N GLY A 121 -8.92 -4.28 3.85
CA GLY A 121 -8.10 -5.40 4.29
C GLY A 121 -7.05 -4.98 5.32
N ALA A 122 -6.34 -3.87 5.08
CA ALA A 122 -5.41 -3.28 6.03
C ALA A 122 -6.09 -2.91 7.35
N MET A 123 -7.26 -2.26 7.27
CA MET A 123 -8.04 -1.87 8.46
C MET A 123 -8.48 -3.07 9.29
N ALA A 124 -9.02 -4.10 8.65
CA ALA A 124 -9.44 -5.32 9.32
C ALA A 124 -8.26 -6.03 9.98
N GLN A 125 -7.15 -6.22 9.26
CA GLN A 125 -5.95 -6.86 9.79
C GLN A 125 -5.37 -6.08 10.99
N SER A 126 -5.28 -4.75 10.90
CA SER A 126 -4.79 -3.91 12.00
C SER A 126 -5.70 -3.95 13.24
N LEU A 127 -7.01 -4.10 13.07
CA LEU A 127 -7.94 -4.25 14.20
C LEU A 127 -7.77 -5.61 14.88
N VAL A 128 -7.63 -6.68 14.10
CA VAL A 128 -7.39 -8.03 14.65
C VAL A 128 -6.08 -8.06 15.43
N SER A 129 -5.01 -7.47 14.89
CA SER A 129 -3.72 -7.42 15.57
C SER A 129 -3.71 -6.54 16.83
N MET A 130 -4.43 -5.41 16.82
CA MET A 130 -4.62 -4.59 18.03
C MET A 130 -5.42 -5.33 19.10
N ALA A 131 -6.48 -6.04 18.71
CA ALA A 131 -7.27 -6.85 19.63
C ALA A 131 -6.42 -7.97 20.26
N LEU A 132 -5.62 -8.68 19.45
CA LEU A 132 -4.67 -9.68 19.95
C LEU A 132 -3.65 -9.06 20.92
N THR A 133 -3.13 -7.87 20.61
CA THR A 133 -2.19 -7.17 21.49
C THR A 133 -2.82 -6.85 22.84
N ILE A 134 -4.01 -6.24 22.86
CA ILE A 134 -4.73 -5.95 24.11
C ILE A 134 -4.98 -7.25 24.87
N TYR A 135 -5.36 -8.31 24.16
CA TYR A 135 -5.59 -9.62 24.73
C TYR A 135 -4.34 -10.21 25.41
N MET A 136 -3.17 -10.14 24.75
CA MET A 136 -1.90 -10.61 25.30
C MET A 136 -1.51 -9.85 26.57
N TRP A 137 -1.61 -8.51 26.56
CA TRP A 137 -1.34 -7.71 27.76
C TRP A 137 -2.36 -7.96 28.87
N ALA A 138 -3.63 -8.18 28.54
CA ALA A 138 -4.66 -8.52 29.52
C ALA A 138 -4.37 -9.88 30.17
N SER A 139 -3.86 -10.85 29.40
CA SER A 139 -3.63 -12.23 29.80
C SER A 139 -2.19 -12.52 30.25
N VAL A 140 -1.33 -11.50 30.40
CA VAL A 140 0.12 -11.65 30.66
C VAL A 140 0.45 -12.56 31.85
N ARG A 141 -0.43 -12.64 32.86
CA ARG A 141 -0.21 -13.44 34.08
C ARG A 141 -0.50 -14.93 33.88
N THR A 142 -1.35 -15.27 32.92
CA THR A 142 -1.82 -16.63 32.66
C THR A 142 -1.42 -17.10 31.26
N PHE A 143 -0.45 -16.42 30.64
CA PHE A 143 -0.08 -16.69 29.25
C PHE A 143 0.92 -17.84 29.16
N GLY A 144 0.57 -18.86 28.38
CA GLY A 144 1.39 -20.05 28.09
C GLY A 144 1.43 -21.10 29.20
N ASP A 145 1.91 -22.30 28.86
CA ASP A 145 1.98 -23.47 29.74
C ASP A 145 2.85 -23.28 31.00
N ARG A 146 3.77 -22.31 30.98
CA ARG A 146 4.69 -22.01 32.09
C ARG A 146 4.49 -20.61 32.66
N SER A 147 3.24 -20.29 32.99
CA SER A 147 2.86 -18.98 33.56
C SER A 147 3.62 -18.63 34.84
N GLU A 148 4.12 -19.62 35.59
CA GLU A 148 4.96 -19.43 36.78
C GLU A 148 6.23 -18.63 36.50
N CYS A 149 6.85 -18.77 35.32
CA CYS A 149 8.09 -18.04 34.99
C CYS A 149 7.84 -16.64 34.39
N SER A 150 6.58 -16.24 34.20
CA SER A 150 6.23 -14.97 33.53
C SER A 150 6.77 -13.72 34.24
N PHE A 151 7.00 -13.77 35.55
CA PHE A 151 7.51 -12.64 36.33
C PHE A 151 8.98 -12.27 36.05
N LEU A 152 9.74 -13.19 35.44
CA LEU A 152 11.13 -12.97 35.06
C LEU A 152 11.27 -12.17 33.76
N VAL A 153 10.23 -12.18 32.93
CA VAL A 153 10.26 -11.51 31.63
C VAL A 153 10.30 -9.99 31.81
N LYS A 154 11.39 -9.39 31.34
CA LYS A 154 11.56 -7.94 31.29
C LYS A 154 11.15 -7.43 29.92
N TYR A 155 10.21 -6.50 29.89
CA TYR A 155 9.85 -5.77 28.68
C TYR A 155 10.51 -4.39 28.68
N ILE A 156 10.84 -3.88 27.49
CA ILE A 156 11.57 -2.63 27.34
C ILE A 156 10.65 -1.60 26.71
N PHE A 157 10.28 -0.58 27.48
CA PHE A 157 9.53 0.57 27.00
C PHE A 157 10.48 1.76 26.89
N PHE A 158 10.72 2.28 25.68
CA PHE A 158 11.56 3.49 25.51
C PHE A 158 12.90 3.43 26.26
N VAL A 159 13.61 2.29 26.15
CA VAL A 159 14.90 1.99 26.82
C VAL A 159 14.76 1.67 28.33
N ILE A 160 13.60 1.91 28.94
CA ILE A 160 13.34 1.59 30.36
C ILE A 160 12.97 0.11 30.48
N GLU A 161 13.70 -0.60 31.35
CA GLU A 161 13.37 -1.99 31.72
C GLU A 161 12.20 -2.01 32.71
N VAL A 162 11.13 -2.70 32.34
CA VAL A 162 9.95 -2.87 33.20
C VAL A 162 9.55 -4.34 33.22
N ARG A 163 9.18 -4.87 34.39
CA ARG A 163 8.65 -6.24 34.49
C ARG A 163 7.30 -6.34 33.77
N ALA A 164 7.16 -7.33 32.88
CA ALA A 164 5.97 -7.47 32.03
C ALA A 164 4.67 -7.72 32.83
N THR A 165 4.73 -8.43 33.95
CA THR A 165 3.56 -8.84 34.75
C THR A 165 3.04 -7.78 35.73
N GLY A 166 3.87 -6.77 36.05
CA GLY A 166 3.58 -5.72 37.03
C GLY A 166 3.20 -4.39 36.37
N VAL A 167 4.01 -3.35 36.61
CA VAL A 167 3.82 -2.02 36.00
C VAL A 167 3.80 -2.09 34.47
N GLY A 168 4.59 -2.98 33.87
CA GLY A 168 4.66 -3.16 32.41
C GLY A 168 3.30 -3.55 31.81
N ARG A 169 2.51 -4.36 32.51
CA ARG A 169 1.15 -4.75 32.11
C ARG A 169 0.23 -3.53 32.01
N ILE A 170 0.24 -2.70 33.05
CA ILE A 170 -0.63 -1.52 33.16
C ILE A 170 -0.24 -0.53 32.07
N VAL A 171 1.06 -0.25 31.93
CA VAL A 171 1.60 0.66 30.91
C VAL A 171 1.29 0.14 29.51
N GLY A 172 1.54 -1.14 29.24
CA GLY A 172 1.23 -1.78 27.97
C GLY A 172 -0.25 -1.72 27.62
N LEU A 173 -1.15 -2.05 28.56
CA LEU A 173 -2.60 -1.94 28.37
C LEU A 173 -3.05 -0.51 28.09
N VAL A 174 -2.55 0.48 28.84
CA VAL A 174 -2.92 1.88 28.65
C VAL A 174 -2.45 2.38 27.28
N ILE A 175 -1.18 2.16 26.93
CA ILE A 175 -0.62 2.61 25.63
C ILE A 175 -1.37 1.94 24.48
N THR A 176 -1.55 0.62 24.52
CA THR A 176 -2.22 -0.13 23.45
C THR A 176 -3.68 0.26 23.32
N SER A 177 -4.41 0.43 24.42
CA SER A 177 -5.81 0.89 24.40
C SER A 177 -5.94 2.30 23.81
N VAL A 178 -5.07 3.24 24.22
CA VAL A 178 -5.08 4.61 23.69
C VAL A 178 -4.81 4.60 22.19
N LEU A 179 -3.78 3.87 21.73
CA LEU A 179 -3.47 3.75 20.31
C LEU A 179 -4.61 3.10 19.52
N THR A 180 -5.27 2.08 20.08
CA THR A 180 -6.44 1.45 19.47
C THR A 180 -7.63 2.41 19.36
N ILE A 181 -7.90 3.22 20.38
CA ILE A 181 -8.97 4.24 20.35
C ILE A 181 -8.67 5.29 19.26
N VAL A 182 -7.43 5.77 19.19
CA VAL A 182 -7.00 6.72 18.14
C VAL A 182 -7.17 6.09 16.76
N TYR A 183 -6.73 4.84 16.59
CA TYR A 183 -6.85 4.11 15.33
C TYR A 183 -8.31 3.89 14.92
N LEU A 184 -9.17 3.46 15.85
CA LEU A 184 -10.61 3.31 15.64
C LEU A 184 -11.24 4.64 15.24
N SER A 185 -10.85 5.74 15.88
CA SER A 185 -11.36 7.08 15.57
C SER A 185 -11.02 7.49 14.14
N ILE A 186 -9.76 7.31 13.72
CA ILE A 186 -9.32 7.59 12.34
C ILE A 186 -10.06 6.69 11.34
N THR A 187 -10.18 5.40 11.65
CA THR A 187 -10.86 4.42 10.79
C THR A 187 -12.34 4.74 10.63
N LEU A 188 -13.03 5.10 11.72
CA LEU A 188 -14.43 5.50 11.70
C LEU A 188 -14.64 6.81 10.93
N GLN A 189 -13.74 7.78 11.06
CA GLN A 189 -13.78 9.03 10.27
C GLN A 189 -13.65 8.74 8.77
N GLU A 190 -12.70 7.88 8.39
CA GLU A 190 -12.49 7.45 7.01
C GLU A 190 -13.70 6.67 6.46
N LEU A 191 -14.27 5.76 7.25
CA LEU A 191 -15.46 5.00 6.88
C LEU A 191 -16.69 5.91 6.74
N LYS A 192 -16.86 6.90 7.62
CA LYS A 192 -17.93 7.90 7.54
C LYS A 192 -17.77 8.78 6.30
N SER A 193 -16.55 9.22 6.00
CA SER A 193 -16.21 9.96 4.78
C SER A 193 -16.53 9.13 3.53
N TYR A 194 -16.20 7.84 3.55
CA TYR A 194 -16.53 6.90 2.49
C TYR A 194 -18.04 6.73 2.29
N ARG A 195 -18.80 6.45 3.37
CA ARG A 195 -20.26 6.30 3.30
C ARG A 195 -20.93 7.56 2.76
N ARG A 196 -20.52 8.75 3.22
CA ARG A 196 -21.02 10.03 2.69
C ARG A 196 -20.74 10.18 1.20
N SER A 197 -19.49 9.95 0.77
CA SER A 197 -19.13 10.04 -0.65
C SER A 197 -19.84 9.00 -1.53
N HIS A 198 -20.21 7.84 -0.99
CA HIS A 198 -20.96 6.82 -1.73
C HIS A 198 -22.43 7.23 -1.89
N GLY A 199 -23.07 7.71 -0.82
CA GLY A 199 -24.45 8.21 -0.87
C GLY A 199 -24.63 9.34 -1.88
N ASP A 200 -23.68 10.28 -1.95
CA ASP A 200 -23.72 11.38 -2.92
C ASP A 200 -23.61 10.90 -4.37
N ARG A 201 -22.83 9.84 -4.64
CA ARG A 201 -22.72 9.27 -5.98
C ARG A 201 -23.99 8.55 -6.40
N GLN A 202 -24.58 7.79 -5.48
CA GLN A 202 -25.83 7.10 -5.74
C GLN A 202 -26.96 8.12 -6.01
N ARG A 203 -27.03 9.21 -5.24
CA ARG A 203 -27.95 10.32 -5.51
C ARG A 203 -27.69 11.00 -6.87
N ARG A 204 -26.43 11.17 -7.27
CA ARG A 204 -26.11 11.73 -8.60
C ARG A 204 -26.47 10.79 -9.75
N GLN A 205 -26.35 9.48 -9.55
CA GLN A 205 -26.73 8.49 -10.56
C GLN A 205 -28.25 8.38 -10.70
N SER A 206 -29.02 8.53 -9.61
CA SER A 206 -30.48 8.55 -9.69
C SER A 206 -31.05 9.84 -10.30
N ILE A 207 -30.33 10.96 -10.22
CA ILE A 207 -30.76 12.25 -10.79
C ILE A 207 -30.43 12.34 -12.29
N LEU A 208 -29.51 11.53 -12.81
CA LEU A 208 -29.27 11.49 -14.26
C LEU A 208 -30.52 10.89 -14.91
N PRO A 209 -31.36 11.70 -15.60
CA PRO A 209 -32.60 11.21 -16.14
C PRO A 209 -32.24 10.06 -17.08
N THR A 210 -32.86 8.90 -16.88
CA THR A 210 -32.95 7.90 -17.92
C THR A 210 -33.54 8.63 -19.12
N GLN A 211 -32.70 9.06 -20.06
CA GLN A 211 -33.17 9.42 -21.39
C GLN A 211 -33.77 8.13 -21.92
N SER A 212 -35.06 7.96 -21.66
CA SER A 212 -35.91 7.05 -22.38
C SER A 212 -35.72 7.43 -23.84
N LEU A 213 -34.95 6.63 -24.56
CA LEU A 213 -35.07 6.59 -26.00
C LEU A 213 -36.55 6.36 -26.27
N ASP A 214 -37.19 7.30 -26.95
CA ASP A 214 -38.50 7.09 -27.55
C ASP A 214 -38.45 5.80 -28.37
N PRO A 215 -39.30 4.80 -28.10
CA PRO A 215 -39.35 3.56 -28.88
C PRO A 215 -39.96 3.71 -30.29
N THR A 216 -40.11 4.93 -30.82
CA THR A 216 -40.98 5.18 -31.99
C THR A 216 -40.28 5.13 -33.36
N SER A 217 -39.02 4.70 -33.47
CA SER A 217 -38.39 4.54 -34.80
C SER A 217 -37.40 3.37 -34.87
N ALA A 218 -37.91 2.15 -34.81
CA ALA A 218 -37.19 0.99 -35.31
C ALA A 218 -37.53 0.78 -36.80
N PRO A 219 -36.56 0.85 -37.72
CA PRO A 219 -36.75 0.29 -39.06
C PRO A 219 -36.81 -1.24 -38.93
N SER A 220 -37.92 -1.80 -39.40
CA SER A 220 -38.18 -3.23 -39.52
C SER A 220 -37.11 -3.91 -40.39
N PHE A 221 -36.14 -4.58 -39.77
CA PHE A 221 -35.31 -5.57 -40.44
C PHE A 221 -36.03 -6.92 -40.41
N VAL A 222 -36.52 -7.32 -41.58
CA VAL A 222 -37.06 -8.64 -41.88
C VAL A 222 -35.93 -9.66 -41.72
N ILE A 223 -36.09 -10.59 -40.78
CA ILE A 223 -35.22 -11.76 -40.65
C ILE A 223 -35.93 -12.90 -41.39
N GLU A 224 -35.27 -13.38 -42.44
CA GLU A 224 -35.67 -14.53 -43.25
C GLU A 224 -35.40 -15.83 -42.48
N PRO A 225 -36.34 -16.79 -42.42
CA PRO A 225 -36.19 -18.03 -41.67
C PRO A 225 -35.40 -19.07 -42.49
N LEU A 226 -34.23 -19.48 -41.98
CA LEU A 226 -33.52 -20.65 -42.51
C LEU A 226 -34.03 -21.94 -41.84
N SER A 227 -34.44 -22.89 -42.69
CA SER A 227 -34.96 -24.23 -42.38
C SER A 227 -34.02 -25.14 -41.57
N PRO A 228 -34.56 -26.19 -40.92
CA PRO A 228 -33.78 -27.20 -40.21
C PRO A 228 -33.42 -28.38 -41.13
N GLN A 229 -32.16 -28.82 -41.10
CA GLN A 229 -31.77 -30.15 -41.60
C GLN A 229 -30.80 -30.84 -40.64
N GLY A 230 -31.24 -32.00 -40.12
CA GLY A 230 -30.56 -33.27 -40.38
C GLY A 230 -29.31 -33.65 -39.57
N SER A 231 -29.55 -34.32 -38.44
CA SER A 231 -29.02 -35.66 -38.07
C SER A 231 -27.50 -36.01 -38.05
N SER A 232 -27.03 -36.35 -36.83
CA SER A 232 -26.25 -37.56 -36.43
C SER A 232 -24.70 -37.61 -36.65
N PRO A 233 -23.93 -38.57 -36.05
CA PRO A 233 -23.58 -38.65 -34.62
C PRO A 233 -22.07 -38.90 -34.31
N ARG A 234 -21.74 -38.94 -33.00
CA ARG A 234 -20.67 -39.70 -32.29
C ARG A 234 -19.18 -39.24 -32.23
N VAL A 235 -18.75 -38.86 -31.00
CA VAL A 235 -17.61 -39.39 -30.16
C VAL A 235 -16.14 -39.19 -30.64
N PRO A 236 -15.07 -39.16 -29.80
CA PRO A 236 -14.96 -39.08 -28.33
C PRO A 236 -14.18 -37.86 -27.78
N SER A 237 -14.37 -37.69 -26.48
CA SER A 237 -13.68 -36.85 -25.51
C SER A 237 -12.13 -36.92 -25.58
N THR A 238 -11.51 -35.75 -25.69
CA THR A 238 -10.13 -35.51 -25.22
C THR A 238 -10.13 -34.25 -24.35
N LEU A 239 -9.91 -34.44 -23.04
CA LEU A 239 -9.74 -33.39 -22.05
C LEU A 239 -8.37 -32.74 -22.27
N HIS A 240 -8.33 -31.62 -23.00
CA HIS A 240 -7.20 -30.69 -22.98
C HIS A 240 -7.64 -29.40 -22.29
N LEU A 241 -7.28 -29.30 -21.00
CA LEU A 241 -7.44 -28.09 -20.19
C LEU A 241 -6.31 -27.09 -20.54
N SER A 242 -6.42 -26.45 -21.71
CA SER A 242 -5.58 -25.29 -22.08
C SER A 242 -6.39 -24.01 -21.88
N SER A 243 -6.16 -23.34 -20.75
CA SER A 243 -6.72 -22.01 -20.47
C SER A 243 -5.82 -20.92 -21.05
N SER A 244 -5.89 -20.73 -22.38
CA SER A 244 -5.36 -19.55 -23.05
C SER A 244 -6.35 -18.40 -22.91
N ILE A 245 -6.10 -17.50 -21.96
CA ILE A 245 -6.79 -16.22 -21.84
C ILE A 245 -6.27 -15.31 -22.95
N THR A 246 -6.93 -15.34 -24.11
CA THR A 246 -6.73 -14.36 -25.18
C THR A 246 -7.48 -13.08 -24.78
N ILE A 247 -6.74 -12.10 -24.26
CA ILE A 247 -7.25 -10.75 -24.00
C ILE A 247 -7.45 -10.07 -25.37
N SER A 248 -8.68 -10.10 -25.86
CA SER A 248 -9.11 -9.30 -27.00
C SER A 248 -9.05 -7.81 -26.65
N ALA A 249 -8.22 -7.08 -27.39
CA ALA A 249 -8.08 -5.63 -27.29
C ALA A 249 -9.38 -4.94 -27.75
N PRO A 250 -9.90 -3.92 -27.03
CA PRO A 250 -11.07 -3.20 -27.47
C PRO A 250 -10.73 -2.31 -28.66
N GLN A 251 -11.36 -2.63 -29.79
CA GLN A 251 -11.34 -1.85 -31.03
C GLN A 251 -11.91 -0.45 -30.76
N ARG A 252 -11.06 0.56 -30.94
CA ARG A 252 -11.37 1.97 -30.66
C ARG A 252 -12.18 2.53 -31.83
N ASN A 253 -13.50 2.49 -31.70
CA ASN A 253 -14.43 3.11 -32.65
C ASN A 253 -14.15 4.62 -32.80
N HIS A 254 -13.81 5.01 -34.02
CA HIS A 254 -13.75 6.39 -34.48
C HIS A 254 -15.17 6.97 -34.51
N ARG A 255 -15.43 7.99 -33.68
CA ARG A 255 -16.72 8.70 -33.69
C ARG A 255 -16.57 10.07 -34.36
N ALA A 256 -17.18 10.13 -35.54
CA ALA A 256 -17.91 11.21 -36.20
C ALA A 256 -17.60 12.67 -35.83
N SER A 257 -17.10 13.34 -36.86
CA SER A 257 -17.25 14.73 -37.31
C SER A 257 -18.42 15.51 -36.70
N ARG A 258 -18.14 16.72 -36.21
CA ARG A 258 -19.12 17.73 -35.78
C ARG A 258 -19.16 18.85 -36.83
N PRO A 259 -20.34 19.37 -37.20
CA PRO A 259 -20.47 20.37 -38.27
C PRO A 259 -19.98 21.76 -37.84
N GLN A 260 -19.19 22.41 -38.72
CA GLN A 260 -18.76 23.79 -38.61
C GLN A 260 -19.94 24.74 -38.91
N ARG A 261 -20.12 25.75 -38.05
CA ARG A 261 -20.92 26.94 -38.37
C ARG A 261 -20.04 27.91 -39.15
N LEU A 262 -20.48 28.26 -40.36
CA LEU A 262 -19.97 29.38 -41.16
C LEU A 262 -20.22 30.71 -40.44
N LEU A 263 -19.20 31.57 -40.38
CA LEU A 263 -19.32 33.00 -40.15
C LEU A 263 -18.48 33.74 -41.20
N ILE A 264 -19.09 34.80 -41.73
CA ILE A 264 -18.78 35.57 -42.94
C ILE A 264 -17.51 36.45 -42.74
N PRO A 265 -16.61 36.59 -43.73
CA PRO A 265 -15.48 37.52 -43.66
C PRO A 265 -15.83 38.91 -44.24
N ASP A 266 -15.31 39.94 -43.57
CA ASP A 266 -15.42 41.35 -43.95
C ASP A 266 -14.07 41.85 -44.50
N PRO A 267 -13.98 42.55 -45.65
CA PRO A 267 -12.71 43.01 -46.20
C PRO A 267 -12.54 44.53 -46.06
N SER A 268 -11.48 44.96 -45.35
CA SER A 268 -10.61 46.10 -45.74
C SER A 268 -9.68 46.53 -44.61
N SER A 269 -8.36 46.43 -44.83
CA SER A 269 -7.41 47.53 -44.60
C SER A 269 -5.95 47.03 -44.74
N PRO A 270 -5.14 47.67 -45.61
CA PRO A 270 -3.72 47.40 -45.73
C PRO A 270 -2.91 48.51 -45.05
N THR A 271 -2.04 48.16 -44.09
CA THR A 271 -0.78 48.91 -43.84
C THR A 271 0.17 48.12 -42.94
N SER A 272 1.31 47.73 -43.51
CA SER A 272 2.60 47.46 -42.82
C SER A 272 3.18 48.78 -42.28
N PRO A 273 4.29 48.88 -41.47
CA PRO A 273 5.46 47.98 -41.26
C PRO A 273 5.94 47.99 -39.76
N PRO A 274 7.23 47.81 -39.36
CA PRO A 274 8.37 47.05 -39.90
C PRO A 274 8.89 45.93 -38.97
N LYS A 275 9.68 45.02 -39.55
CA LYS A 275 10.47 43.97 -38.89
C LYS A 275 11.49 44.54 -37.90
N ALA A 276 11.26 44.37 -36.60
CA ALA A 276 12.30 44.57 -35.58
C ALA A 276 13.15 43.30 -35.42
N ARG A 277 14.43 43.40 -35.81
CA ARG A 277 15.49 42.40 -35.51
C ARG A 277 15.70 42.34 -34.00
N SER A 278 15.20 41.29 -33.33
CA SER A 278 15.52 41.06 -31.92
C SER A 278 16.90 40.45 -31.79
N PHE A 279 17.83 41.27 -31.30
CA PHE A 279 19.19 40.91 -30.90
C PHE A 279 19.23 39.61 -30.08
N GLY A 280 20.15 38.74 -30.45
CA GLY A 280 20.52 37.54 -29.71
C GLY A 280 21.12 37.93 -28.35
N GLY A 281 20.28 38.03 -27.33
CA GLY A 281 20.71 38.16 -25.96
C GLY A 281 21.34 36.85 -25.50
N ASP A 282 22.64 36.90 -25.21
CA ASP A 282 23.40 35.83 -24.56
C ASP A 282 22.60 35.23 -23.41
N ARG A 283 22.20 33.98 -23.60
CA ARG A 283 21.45 33.20 -22.62
C ARG A 283 22.37 32.86 -21.47
N ARG A 284 22.51 33.82 -20.55
CA ARG A 284 23.11 33.69 -19.22
C ARG A 284 22.76 32.29 -18.69
N PRO A 285 23.76 31.41 -18.45
CA PRO A 285 23.49 30.04 -18.03
C PRO A 285 22.70 30.12 -16.73
N LYS A 286 21.42 29.74 -16.80
CA LYS A 286 20.54 29.67 -15.63
C LYS A 286 21.22 28.75 -14.63
N ARG A 287 21.86 29.35 -13.61
CA ARG A 287 22.39 28.66 -12.45
C ARG A 287 21.35 27.62 -12.06
N ARG A 288 21.71 26.34 -12.22
CA ARG A 288 20.92 25.21 -11.76
C ARG A 288 20.91 25.30 -10.25
N ARG A 289 20.03 26.15 -9.71
CA ARG A 289 19.70 26.19 -8.30
C ARG A 289 19.17 24.78 -8.01
N TRP A 290 20.02 23.96 -7.40
CA TRP A 290 19.65 22.75 -6.70
C TRP A 290 18.66 23.19 -5.62
N SER A 291 17.43 23.45 -6.04
CA SER A 291 16.30 23.58 -5.14
C SER A 291 16.02 22.15 -4.74
N SER A 292 16.39 21.81 -3.50
CA SER A 292 15.73 20.76 -2.75
C SER A 292 14.23 21.10 -2.69
N ASP A 293 13.52 20.95 -3.81
CA ASP A 293 12.07 20.83 -3.86
C ASP A 293 11.71 19.44 -3.33
N LEU A 294 12.29 19.03 -2.20
CA LEU A 294 11.76 17.95 -1.39
C LEU A 294 10.56 18.57 -0.67
N ASP A 295 9.40 17.96 -0.86
CA ASP A 295 8.20 18.43 -0.18
C ASP A 295 8.45 18.23 1.32
N PRO A 296 8.46 19.29 2.14
CA PRO A 296 8.83 19.20 3.55
C PRO A 296 7.94 18.20 4.31
N MET A 297 6.70 18.02 3.87
CA MET A 297 5.80 17.01 4.43
C MET A 297 6.28 15.58 4.13
N LEU A 298 6.87 15.32 2.96
CA LEU A 298 7.43 14.00 2.65
C LEU A 298 8.65 13.71 3.51
N VAL A 299 9.54 14.69 3.63
CA VAL A 299 10.74 14.57 4.46
C VAL A 299 10.34 14.29 5.91
N GLY A 300 9.34 15.01 6.43
CA GLY A 300 8.80 14.77 7.77
C GLY A 300 8.25 13.34 7.95
N ILE A 301 7.49 12.82 6.97
CA ILE A 301 6.99 11.45 7.01
C ILE A 301 8.13 10.44 7.02
N ILE A 302 9.14 10.61 6.16
CA ILE A 302 10.30 9.70 6.10
C ILE A 302 11.09 9.74 7.41
N ILE A 303 11.35 10.92 7.98
CA ILE A 303 12.07 11.05 9.25
C ILE A 303 11.28 10.37 10.38
N CYS A 304 9.99 10.67 10.51
CA CYS A 304 9.12 10.08 11.51
C CYS A 304 9.08 8.55 11.37
N GLN A 305 8.97 8.06 10.15
CA GLN A 305 9.00 6.63 9.87
C GLN A 305 10.33 5.99 10.29
N VAL A 306 11.47 6.55 9.88
CA VAL A 306 12.79 6.02 10.26
C VAL A 306 12.93 5.97 11.78
N MET A 307 12.50 7.02 12.50
CA MET A 307 12.53 7.04 13.97
C MET A 307 11.68 5.93 14.59
N VAL A 308 10.43 5.75 14.13
CA VAL A 308 9.52 4.69 14.63
C VAL A 308 10.10 3.30 14.33
N PHE A 309 10.65 3.09 13.14
CA PHE A 309 11.23 1.81 12.74
C PHE A 309 12.47 1.49 13.58
N THR A 310 13.39 2.44 13.72
CA THR A 310 14.57 2.29 14.58
C THR A 310 14.16 1.98 16.01
N TYR A 311 13.14 2.67 16.54
CA TYR A 311 12.60 2.38 17.86
C TYR A 311 12.15 0.92 18.00
N PHE A 312 11.32 0.41 17.08
CA PHE A 312 10.81 -0.97 17.18
C PHE A 312 11.91 -2.02 17.00
N ILE A 313 12.86 -1.79 16.09
CA ILE A 313 14.01 -2.69 15.90
C ILE A 313 14.85 -2.73 17.17
N VAL A 314 15.25 -1.56 17.69
CA VAL A 314 16.06 -1.47 18.91
C VAL A 314 15.32 -2.06 20.10
N SER A 315 14.02 -1.77 20.25
CA SER A 315 13.20 -2.33 21.32
C SER A 315 13.11 -3.86 21.24
N THR A 316 13.04 -4.42 20.04
CA THR A 316 12.97 -5.88 19.84
C THR A 316 14.33 -6.53 20.12
N GLU A 317 15.43 -5.98 19.60
CA GLU A 317 16.76 -6.55 19.84
C GLU A 317 17.21 -6.38 21.29
N LEU A 318 16.83 -5.28 21.95
CA LEU A 318 17.07 -5.14 23.39
C LEU A 318 16.21 -6.11 24.20
N LEU A 319 14.96 -6.39 23.80
CA LEU A 319 14.11 -7.37 24.46
C LEU A 319 14.78 -8.75 24.47
N LEU A 320 15.38 -9.15 23.35
CA LEU A 320 16.15 -10.40 23.25
C LEU A 320 17.41 -10.37 24.12
N LYS A 321 18.20 -9.30 23.99
CA LYS A 321 19.46 -9.17 24.75
C LYS A 321 19.26 -9.19 26.27
N ARG A 322 18.12 -8.71 26.76
CA ARG A 322 17.82 -8.61 28.21
C ARG A 322 17.13 -9.85 28.78
N ASN A 323 16.67 -10.77 27.93
CA ASN A 323 16.09 -12.05 28.33
C ASN A 323 16.90 -13.17 27.65
N PRO A 324 18.14 -13.42 28.12
CA PRO A 324 19.02 -14.39 27.48
C PRO A 324 18.39 -15.79 27.49
N SER A 325 18.28 -16.39 26.31
CA SER A 325 18.07 -17.82 26.12
C SER A 325 19.42 -18.52 26.22
N ASN A 326 19.43 -19.78 26.67
CA ASN A 326 20.66 -20.57 26.79
C ASN A 326 21.08 -21.22 25.46
N ASP A 327 20.36 -20.90 24.39
CA ASP A 327 20.36 -21.69 23.18
C ASP A 327 21.30 -21.05 22.15
N HIS A 328 22.47 -21.66 21.99
CA HIS A 328 23.37 -21.43 20.85
C HIS A 328 22.68 -21.72 19.50
N GLU A 329 21.50 -22.35 19.52
CA GLU A 329 20.68 -22.64 18.34
C GLU A 329 20.03 -21.39 17.72
N GLU A 330 19.90 -20.26 18.45
CA GLU A 330 19.33 -19.02 17.88
C GLU A 330 20.14 -18.47 16.69
N ALA A 331 21.42 -18.84 16.57
CA ALA A 331 22.28 -18.44 15.47
C ALA A 331 22.07 -19.27 14.18
N GLN A 332 21.40 -20.42 14.25
CA GLN A 332 21.22 -21.28 13.10
C GLN A 332 20.05 -20.80 12.23
N TRP A 333 20.32 -20.68 10.93
CA TRP A 333 19.32 -20.29 9.94
C TRP A 333 18.46 -21.49 9.57
N GLY A 334 17.18 -21.45 9.96
CA GLY A 334 16.19 -22.46 9.57
C GLY A 334 15.70 -22.29 8.12
N PHE A 335 15.12 -23.35 7.56
CA PHE A 335 14.50 -23.31 6.22
C PHE A 335 13.42 -22.22 6.12
N GLY A 336 12.55 -22.09 7.15
CA GLY A 336 11.49 -21.08 7.20
C GLY A 336 12.03 -19.64 7.17
N GLN A 337 13.17 -19.40 7.82
CA GLN A 337 13.85 -18.11 7.83
C GLN A 337 14.40 -17.72 6.44
N ILE A 338 14.99 -18.68 5.72
CA ILE A 338 15.49 -18.46 4.36
C ILE A 338 14.31 -18.20 3.41
N LEU A 339 13.23 -18.97 3.55
CA LEU A 339 12.01 -18.78 2.75
C LEU A 339 11.41 -17.39 2.96
N ALA A 340 11.38 -16.91 4.21
CA ALA A 340 10.90 -15.57 4.53
C ALA A 340 11.73 -14.47 3.83
N LEU A 341 13.06 -14.64 3.69
CA LEU A 341 13.90 -13.73 2.91
C LEU A 341 13.62 -13.81 1.41
N ILE A 342 13.40 -15.01 0.86
CA ILE A 342 13.09 -15.19 -0.57
C ILE A 342 11.82 -14.43 -0.96
N VAL A 343 10.81 -14.40 -0.08
CA VAL A 343 9.55 -13.65 -0.31
C VAL A 343 9.78 -12.13 -0.43
N LEU A 344 10.94 -11.60 0.00
CA LEU A 344 11.29 -10.18 -0.16
C LEU A 344 11.76 -9.81 -1.57
N ILE A 345 12.27 -10.80 -2.31
CA ILE A 345 12.92 -10.59 -3.61
C ILE A 345 12.02 -9.82 -4.59
N PRO A 346 10.71 -10.16 -4.77
CA PRO A 346 9.83 -9.40 -5.66
C PRO A 346 9.67 -7.93 -5.25
N SER A 347 9.60 -7.65 -3.95
CA SER A 347 9.48 -6.28 -3.43
C SER A 347 10.77 -5.50 -3.65
N ALA A 348 11.93 -6.15 -3.46
CA ALA A 348 13.23 -5.55 -3.72
C ALA A 348 13.42 -5.23 -5.20
N PHE A 349 13.11 -6.16 -6.11
CA PHE A 349 13.19 -5.90 -7.56
C PHE A 349 12.24 -4.80 -8.01
N SER A 350 11.01 -4.79 -7.49
CA SER A 350 10.03 -3.73 -7.80
C SER A 350 10.54 -2.37 -7.32
N LEU A 351 11.18 -2.31 -6.15
CA LEU A 351 11.80 -1.08 -5.65
C LEU A 351 12.99 -0.65 -6.52
N VAL A 352 13.89 -1.57 -6.91
CA VAL A 352 15.03 -1.27 -7.77
C VAL A 352 14.57 -0.79 -9.14
N GLY A 353 13.57 -1.43 -9.74
CA GLY A 353 12.94 -1.00 -10.99
C GLY A 353 12.30 0.39 -10.87
N ALA A 354 11.56 0.64 -9.79
CA ALA A 354 10.99 1.94 -9.51
C ALA A 354 12.07 3.03 -9.35
N ILE A 355 13.19 2.72 -8.69
CA ILE A 355 14.32 3.65 -8.51
C ILE A 355 15.06 3.88 -9.83
N SER A 356 15.25 2.84 -10.65
CA SER A 356 15.98 2.95 -11.91
C SER A 356 15.17 3.72 -12.98
N GLU A 357 13.87 3.46 -13.10
CA GLU A 357 12.98 4.13 -14.06
C GLU A 357 12.80 5.61 -13.71
N HIS A 358 12.58 5.91 -12.43
CA HIS A 358 12.31 7.28 -12.00
C HIS A 358 13.58 8.07 -11.69
N GLY A 359 14.72 7.40 -11.57
CA GLY A 359 15.96 7.94 -11.04
C GLY A 359 15.80 8.49 -9.61
N VAL A 360 16.93 8.88 -8.99
CA VAL A 360 16.87 9.65 -7.73
C VAL A 360 16.34 11.08 -7.98
N LYS A 361 16.21 11.52 -9.24
CA LYS A 361 15.82 12.88 -9.62
C LYS A 361 14.30 12.98 -9.88
N ARG A 362 13.59 13.70 -8.99
CA ARG A 362 12.12 13.89 -8.98
C ARG A 362 11.46 14.04 -10.38
N LEU A 363 10.44 13.22 -10.60
CA LEU A 363 9.42 13.23 -11.67
C LEU A 363 8.67 14.57 -11.91
N SER A 364 8.74 15.55 -10.99
CA SER A 364 7.82 16.70 -11.03
C SER A 364 8.04 17.65 -12.21
N LYS A 365 9.24 17.65 -12.83
CA LYS A 365 9.58 18.62 -13.89
C LYS A 365 9.32 18.13 -15.31
N GLN A 366 9.24 16.82 -15.56
CA GLN A 366 9.09 16.31 -16.93
C GLN A 366 7.63 16.41 -17.43
N LYS A 367 6.65 16.13 -16.57
CA LYS A 367 5.22 16.19 -16.94
C LYS A 367 4.73 17.63 -17.21
N LYS A 368 5.26 18.63 -16.49
CA LYS A 368 4.95 20.05 -16.73
C LYS A 368 5.49 20.56 -18.08
N LYS A 369 6.61 20.02 -18.57
CA LYS A 369 7.13 20.36 -19.91
C LYS A 369 6.31 19.70 -21.02
N GLY A 370 5.92 18.44 -20.86
CA GLY A 370 5.04 17.75 -21.83
C GLY A 370 3.71 18.49 -22.00
N MET A 371 3.02 18.82 -20.91
CA MET A 371 1.70 19.46 -20.97
C MET A 371 1.72 20.89 -21.53
N LYS A 372 2.81 21.64 -21.32
CA LYS A 372 3.00 22.95 -21.95
C LYS A 372 3.20 22.82 -23.46
N ASN A 373 3.93 21.79 -23.92
CA ASN A 373 4.09 21.54 -25.35
C ASN A 373 2.79 21.06 -26.01
N THR A 374 2.00 20.21 -25.35
CA THR A 374 0.70 19.78 -25.88
C THR A 374 -0.28 20.95 -25.97
N ARG A 375 -0.35 21.83 -24.94
CA ARG A 375 -1.16 23.06 -25.01
C ARG A 375 -0.69 24.01 -26.10
N ARG A 376 0.63 24.16 -26.31
CA ARG A 376 1.18 24.97 -27.41
C ARG A 376 0.88 24.37 -28.79
N ARG A 377 0.90 23.04 -28.94
CA ARG A 377 0.47 22.39 -30.19
C ARG A 377 -1.03 22.60 -30.43
N LYS A 378 -1.87 22.34 -29.43
CA LYS A 378 -3.32 22.56 -29.56
C LYS A 378 -3.66 24.00 -29.97
N ARG A 379 -3.00 25.00 -29.34
CA ARG A 379 -3.17 26.41 -29.71
C ARG A 379 -2.66 26.74 -31.12
N LYS A 380 -1.67 26.02 -31.65
CA LYS A 380 -1.22 26.19 -33.05
C LYS A 380 -2.18 25.56 -34.04
N ASP A 381 -2.79 24.43 -33.66
CA ASP A 381 -3.77 23.75 -34.49
C ASP A 381 -5.07 24.57 -34.55
N ASP A 382 -5.51 25.16 -33.42
CA ASP A 382 -6.67 26.05 -33.37
C ASP A 382 -6.46 27.32 -34.25
N VAL A 383 -5.26 27.92 -34.22
CA VAL A 383 -4.95 29.13 -35.02
C VAL A 383 -4.87 28.84 -36.53
N LYS A 384 -4.49 27.63 -36.96
CA LYS A 384 -4.47 27.28 -38.39
C LYS A 384 -5.86 27.12 -39.00
N VAL A 385 -6.86 26.78 -38.19
CA VAL A 385 -8.24 26.57 -38.64
C VAL A 385 -8.98 27.90 -38.86
N GLU A 386 -8.49 29.02 -38.31
CA GLU A 386 -9.06 30.36 -38.54
C GLU A 386 -8.49 31.08 -39.78
N THR A 387 -7.43 30.55 -40.42
CA THR A 387 -6.74 31.20 -41.56
C THR A 387 -7.04 30.57 -42.94
N VAL A 388 -8.04 29.69 -43.03
CA VAL A 388 -8.54 29.08 -44.27
C VAL A 388 -10.03 29.28 -44.31
#